data_AF-A0A9D2H2H0-F1
#
_entry.id   AF-A0A9D2H2H0-F1
#
_cell.length_a   1.000
_cell.length_b   1.000
_cell.length_c   1.000
_cell.angle_alpha   90.00
_cell.angle_beta   90.00
_cell.angle_gamma   90.00
#
_symmetry.space_group_name_H-M   'P 1'
#
loop_
_entity.id
_entity.type
_entity.pdbx_description
1 polymer ?
#
loop_
_entity_poly.entity_id
_entity_poly.type
_entity_poly.pdbx_seq_one_letter_code
_entity_poly.pdbx_strand_id
1 'polypeptide(L)'
;MNRVLSAFLGLFAAPRVNMHEDYPKVRRLQRQLAARPVPRYRMLDREIVSEDGSHQIPLRFFQPREQRRDEVLLFFHGGGWVTGDIESYTPACAAMADLTGCVVASVDYRLAP
;
A
#
# COMPACT_ATOMS: atom_id res chain seq x y z
N MET A 1 -0.73 -26.92 1.76
CA MET A 1 0.08 -25.98 2.57
C MET A 1 1.42 -26.65 2.88
N ASN A 2 2.56 -26.04 2.58
CA ASN A 2 3.90 -26.61 2.84
C ASN A 2 4.23 -26.56 4.35
N ARG A 3 4.80 -27.65 4.93
CA ARG A 3 5.15 -27.73 6.37
C ARG A 3 6.19 -26.69 6.78
N VAL A 4 7.12 -26.34 5.90
CA VAL A 4 8.13 -25.28 6.14
C VAL A 4 7.46 -23.91 6.21
N LEU A 5 6.52 -23.63 5.31
CA LEU A 5 5.74 -22.39 5.31
C LEU A 5 4.86 -22.29 6.56
N SER A 6 4.26 -23.39 7.00
CA SER A 6 3.45 -23.42 8.22
C SER A 6 4.29 -23.14 9.48
N ALA A 7 5.49 -23.69 9.57
CA ALA A 7 6.40 -23.43 10.69
C ALA A 7 6.89 -21.97 10.68
N PHE A 8 7.18 -21.41 9.50
CA PHE A 8 7.55 -20.01 9.34
C PHE A 8 6.41 -19.07 9.74
N LEU A 9 5.19 -19.32 9.27
CA LEU A 9 4.00 -18.55 9.67
C LEU A 9 3.70 -18.66 11.17
N GLY A 10 3.94 -19.83 11.78
CA GLY A 10 3.80 -20.02 13.22
C GLY A 10 4.76 -19.16 14.05
N LEU A 11 5.97 -18.89 13.54
CA LEU A 11 6.95 -18.00 14.19
C LEU A 11 6.54 -16.53 14.10
N PHE A 12 5.86 -16.12 13.02
CA PHE A 12 5.32 -14.75 12.82
C PHE A 12 3.95 -14.53 13.48
N ALA A 13 3.28 -15.60 13.92
CA ALA A 13 2.00 -15.52 14.62
C ALA A 13 2.12 -15.04 16.09
N ALA A 14 3.34 -14.82 16.60
CA ALA A 14 3.59 -14.23 17.91
C ALA A 14 4.62 -13.10 17.76
N PRO A 15 4.22 -11.84 18.03
CA PRO A 15 3.46 -11.41 19.20
C PRO A 15 1.97 -11.24 18.89
N ARG A 16 1.10 -11.51 19.88
CA ARG A 16 -0.31 -11.08 19.83
C ARG A 16 -0.34 -9.55 19.91
N VAL A 17 -0.06 -8.89 18.80
CA VAL A 17 -0.27 -7.45 18.66
C VAL A 17 -1.75 -7.21 18.88
N ASN A 18 -2.08 -6.48 19.94
CA ASN A 18 -3.47 -6.12 20.19
C ASN A 18 -3.80 -4.95 19.26
N MET A 19 -4.38 -5.22 18.10
CA MET A 19 -4.69 -4.17 17.10
C MET A 19 -5.63 -3.09 17.61
N HIS A 20 -6.34 -3.30 18.72
CA HIS A 20 -7.13 -2.24 19.37
C HIS A 20 -6.25 -1.19 20.07
N GLU A 21 -5.10 -1.59 20.60
CA GLU A 21 -4.22 -0.73 21.42
C GLU A 21 -2.92 -0.37 20.70
N ASP A 22 -2.37 -1.30 19.92
CA ASP A 22 -1.03 -1.23 19.36
C ASP A 22 -0.99 -0.71 17.93
N TYR A 23 -2.14 -0.54 17.25
CA TYR A 23 -2.16 -0.07 15.85
C TYR A 23 -1.38 1.24 15.60
N PRO A 24 -1.29 2.23 16.52
CA PRO A 24 -0.50 3.42 16.27
C PRO A 24 0.99 3.09 16.17
N LYS A 25 1.48 2.15 16.99
CA LYS A 25 2.87 1.67 16.96
C LYS A 25 3.13 0.90 15.68
N VAL A 26 2.19 0.06 15.26
CA VAL A 26 2.27 -0.69 14.00
C VAL A 26 2.36 0.26 12.80
N ARG A 27 1.48 1.28 12.71
CA ARG A 27 1.53 2.30 11.65
C ARG A 27 2.88 3.02 11.61
N ARG A 28 3.39 3.43 12.77
CA ARG A 28 4.68 4.12 12.86
C ARG A 28 5.82 3.23 12.36
N LEU A 29 5.84 1.98 12.78
CA LEU A 29 6.86 1.02 12.36
C LEU A 29 6.77 0.75 10.85
N GLN A 30 5.57 0.53 10.30
CA GLN A 30 5.36 0.34 8.87
C GLN A 30 5.89 1.52 8.05
N ARG A 31 5.56 2.76 8.43
CA ARG A 31 6.07 3.96 7.77
C ARG A 31 7.60 4.03 7.77
N GLN A 32 8.23 3.71 8.90
CA GLN A 32 9.68 3.72 9.02
C GLN A 32 10.34 2.65 8.14
N LEU A 33 9.72 1.48 8.01
CA LEU A 33 10.21 0.40 7.15
C LEU A 33 9.98 0.69 5.66
N ALA A 34 8.88 1.37 5.34
CA ALA A 34 8.49 1.75 3.99
C ALA A 34 9.29 2.94 3.45
N ALA A 35 9.77 3.83 4.33
CA ALA A 35 10.58 4.99 3.99
C ALA A 35 11.97 4.60 3.44
N ARG A 36 12.02 4.13 2.19
CA ARG A 36 13.25 3.93 1.43
C ARG A 36 13.10 4.55 0.04
N PRO A 37 13.58 5.79 -0.16
CA PRO A 37 13.57 6.40 -1.48
C PRO A 37 14.70 5.78 -2.29
N VAL A 38 14.34 5.03 -3.33
CA VAL A 38 15.21 4.79 -4.47
C VAL A 38 14.41 5.26 -5.68
N PRO A 39 14.98 6.00 -6.65
CA PRO A 39 14.26 6.47 -7.84
C PRO A 39 14.02 5.31 -8.83
N ARG A 40 13.40 4.23 -8.34
CA ARG A 40 13.24 2.96 -9.06
C ARG A 40 11.98 2.93 -9.92
N TYR A 41 11.02 3.80 -9.65
CA TYR A 41 9.67 3.76 -10.22
C TYR A 41 9.29 5.12 -10.81
N ARG A 42 8.57 5.10 -11.93
CA ARG A 42 7.94 6.31 -12.49
C ARG A 42 6.63 6.52 -11.76
N MET A 43 6.58 7.52 -10.88
CA MET A 43 5.43 7.77 -10.03
C MET A 43 5.05 9.25 -10.01
N LEU A 44 3.75 9.51 -9.82
CA LEU A 44 3.19 10.85 -9.75
C LEU A 44 2.18 10.92 -8.60
N ASP A 45 2.44 11.82 -7.66
CA ASP A 45 1.55 12.07 -6.53
C ASP A 45 0.50 13.15 -6.90
N ARG A 46 -0.73 12.90 -6.46
CA ARG A 46 -1.90 13.76 -6.63
C ARG A 46 -2.75 13.70 -5.39
N GLU A 47 -3.57 14.71 -5.20
CA GLU A 47 -4.60 14.73 -4.17
C GLU A 47 -5.92 15.08 -4.83
N ILE A 48 -7.00 14.42 -4.38
CA ILE A 48 -8.36 14.80 -4.70
C ILE A 48 -9.09 15.19 -3.42
N VAL A 49 -10.12 16.00 -3.53
CA VAL A 49 -10.96 16.37 -2.39
C VAL A 49 -12.17 15.44 -2.38
N SER A 50 -12.60 15.02 -1.18
CA SER A 50 -13.85 14.29 -1.00
C SER A 50 -15.05 15.09 -1.52
N GLU A 51 -16.13 14.40 -1.89
CA GLU A 51 -17.33 15.03 -2.47
C GLU A 51 -17.92 16.11 -1.56
N ASP A 52 -17.89 15.89 -0.24
CA ASP A 52 -18.37 16.82 0.78
C ASP A 52 -17.34 17.91 1.16
N GLY A 53 -16.16 17.92 0.54
CA GLY A 53 -15.09 18.87 0.86
C GLY A 53 -14.38 18.63 2.20
N SER A 54 -14.72 17.57 2.94
CA SER A 54 -14.26 17.38 4.33
C SER A 54 -12.81 16.93 4.47
N HIS A 55 -12.24 16.26 3.46
CA HIS A 55 -10.87 15.76 3.51
C HIS A 55 -10.24 15.60 2.12
N GLN A 56 -8.91 15.58 2.10
CA GLN A 56 -8.12 15.21 0.93
C GLN A 56 -7.87 13.69 0.91
N ILE A 57 -7.77 13.15 -0.28
CA ILE A 57 -7.47 11.75 -0.55
C ILE A 57 -6.22 11.72 -1.43
N PRO A 58 -5.05 11.36 -0.87
CA PRO A 58 -3.83 11.21 -1.64
C PRO A 58 -3.93 10.02 -2.60
N LEU A 59 -3.37 10.20 -3.80
CA LEU A 59 -3.20 9.19 -4.82
C LEU A 59 -1.75 9.18 -5.30
N ARG A 60 -1.22 7.99 -5.56
CA ARG A 60 0.04 7.78 -6.27
C ARG A 60 -0.22 6.97 -7.51
N PHE A 61 0.09 7.57 -8.65
CA PHE A 61 0.03 6.89 -9.94
C PHE A 61 1.38 6.25 -10.23
N PHE A 62 1.38 4.96 -10.53
CA PHE A 62 2.55 4.20 -10.95
C PHE A 62 2.45 3.94 -12.45
N GLN A 63 3.42 4.46 -13.19
CA GLN A 63 3.50 4.25 -14.64
C GLN A 63 4.30 2.98 -14.93
N PRO A 64 3.79 2.10 -15.81
CA PRO A 64 4.56 0.95 -16.25
C PRO A 64 5.78 1.40 -17.08
N ARG A 65 6.82 0.58 -17.14
CA ARG A 65 7.96 0.78 -18.04
C ARG A 65 7.54 0.83 -19.51
N GLU A 66 6.59 0.00 -19.87
CA GLU A 66 5.96 -0.08 -21.19
C GLU A 66 4.45 -0.12 -20.97
N GLN A 67 3.77 0.93 -21.44
CA GLN A 67 2.31 0.97 -21.40
C GLN A 67 1.75 0.13 -22.55
N ARG A 68 1.00 -0.93 -22.18
CA ARG A 68 0.38 -1.86 -23.14
C ARG A 68 -1.14 -1.75 -23.16
N ARG A 69 -1.69 -0.96 -22.23
CA ARG A 69 -3.12 -0.83 -21.94
C ARG A 69 -3.43 0.62 -21.56
N ASP A 70 -4.58 1.09 -21.98
CA ASP A 70 -5.05 2.46 -21.70
C ASP A 70 -5.90 2.51 -20.42
N GLU A 71 -6.29 1.36 -19.87
CA GLU A 71 -7.02 1.26 -18.62
C GLU A 71 -6.15 1.62 -17.41
N VAL A 72 -6.79 2.22 -16.41
CA VAL A 72 -6.21 2.48 -15.10
C VAL A 72 -6.69 1.44 -14.10
N LEU A 73 -5.74 0.82 -13.40
CA LEU A 73 -6.01 -0.07 -12.27
C LEU A 73 -6.09 0.76 -10.99
N LEU A 74 -7.30 0.90 -10.45
CA LEU A 74 -7.48 1.52 -9.13
C LEU A 74 -7.15 0.51 -8.03
N PHE A 75 -6.23 0.86 -7.15
CA PHE A 75 -5.72 0.00 -6.09
C PHE A 75 -5.98 0.58 -4.71
N PHE A 76 -6.53 -0.24 -3.82
CA PHE A 76 -6.71 0.07 -2.40
C PHE A 76 -5.81 -0.86 -1.58
N HIS A 77 -4.96 -0.29 -0.75
CA HIS A 77 -4.03 -1.06 0.05
C HIS A 77 -4.74 -1.90 1.12
N GLY A 78 -4.13 -3.01 1.51
CA GLY A 78 -4.60 -3.84 2.62
C GLY A 78 -4.22 -3.25 3.99
N GLY A 79 -4.37 -4.05 5.04
CA GLY A 79 -4.09 -3.62 6.43
C GLY A 79 -5.32 -3.58 7.33
N GLY A 80 -6.40 -4.26 6.94
CA GLY A 80 -7.61 -4.43 7.74
C GLY A 80 -8.31 -3.12 8.08
N TRP A 81 -8.26 -2.14 7.16
CA TRP A 81 -8.80 -0.78 7.32
C TRP A 81 -8.17 0.05 8.44
N VAL A 82 -7.17 -0.48 9.14
CA VAL A 82 -6.54 0.15 10.32
C VAL A 82 -5.06 0.42 10.08
N THR A 83 -4.38 -0.29 9.18
CA THR A 83 -2.94 -0.12 8.94
C THR A 83 -2.62 -0.12 7.44
N GLY A 84 -1.34 0.01 7.11
CA GLY A 84 -0.89 0.23 5.73
C GLY A 84 -0.94 1.70 5.34
N ASP A 85 -0.22 2.02 4.28
CA ASP A 85 -0.20 3.31 3.61
C ASP A 85 0.38 3.15 2.20
N ILE A 86 0.34 4.24 1.43
CA ILE A 86 0.85 4.29 0.06
C ILE A 86 2.35 3.98 -0.07
N GLU A 87 3.15 4.28 0.96
CA GLU A 87 4.58 3.96 0.98
C GLU A 87 4.79 2.45 1.11
N SER A 88 4.07 1.80 2.03
CA SER A 88 4.18 0.36 2.30
C SER A 88 3.83 -0.50 1.09
N TYR A 89 2.97 0.01 0.20
CA TYR A 89 2.52 -0.69 -1.00
C TYR A 89 3.21 -0.24 -2.30
N THR A 90 4.07 0.77 -2.25
CA THR A 90 4.79 1.32 -3.43
C THR A 90 5.48 0.22 -4.26
N PRO A 91 6.26 -0.72 -3.69
CA PRO A 91 6.88 -1.79 -4.47
C PRO A 91 5.88 -2.72 -5.17
N ALA A 92 4.77 -3.03 -4.50
CA ALA A 92 3.73 -3.90 -5.04
C ALA A 92 2.96 -3.23 -6.18
N CYS A 93 2.57 -1.96 -6.03
CA CYS A 93 1.88 -1.20 -7.06
C CYS A 93 2.77 -0.97 -8.29
N ALA A 94 4.06 -0.67 -8.09
CA ALA A 94 4.99 -0.52 -9.19
C ALA A 94 5.21 -1.83 -9.97
N ALA A 95 5.38 -2.96 -9.26
CA ALA A 95 5.47 -4.26 -9.90
C ALA A 95 4.17 -4.64 -10.63
N MET A 96 3.02 -4.31 -10.04
CA MET A 96 1.72 -4.52 -10.67
C MET A 96 1.57 -3.71 -11.96
N ALA A 97 2.00 -2.44 -11.98
CA ALA A 97 2.00 -1.62 -13.18
C ALA A 97 2.86 -2.29 -14.28
N ASP A 98 4.11 -2.63 -13.98
CA ASP A 98 5.03 -3.27 -14.95
C ASP A 98 4.49 -4.60 -15.50
N LEU A 99 3.93 -5.45 -14.64
CA LEU A 99 3.41 -6.76 -15.02
C LEU A 99 2.14 -6.65 -15.87
N THR A 100 1.24 -5.73 -15.52
CA THR A 100 -0.05 -5.58 -16.23
C THR A 100 0.08 -4.71 -17.48
N GLY A 101 1.06 -3.81 -17.53
CA GLY A 101 1.17 -2.78 -18.57
C GLY A 101 0.12 -1.67 -18.45
N CYS A 102 -0.61 -1.61 -17.33
CA CYS A 102 -1.56 -0.55 -16.99
C CYS A 102 -0.92 0.48 -16.05
N VAL A 103 -1.44 1.71 -16.06
CA VAL A 103 -1.19 2.65 -14.97
C VAL A 103 -1.92 2.16 -13.72
N VAL A 104 -1.25 2.14 -12.57
CA VAL A 104 -1.87 1.81 -11.28
C VAL A 104 -2.07 3.07 -10.45
N ALA A 105 -3.30 3.39 -10.08
CA ALA A 105 -3.62 4.47 -9.17
C ALA A 105 -3.84 3.92 -7.76
N SER A 106 -2.86 4.10 -6.86
CA SER A 106 -2.98 3.70 -5.46
C SER A 106 -3.66 4.79 -4.65
N VAL A 107 -4.71 4.43 -3.90
CA VAL A 107 -5.48 5.35 -3.05
C VAL A 107 -5.03 5.23 -1.60
N ASP A 108 -4.61 6.34 -0.99
CA ASP A 108 -4.30 6.43 0.45
C ASP A 108 -5.58 6.82 1.20
N TYR A 109 -6.47 5.84 1.39
CA TYR A 109 -7.78 6.07 1.98
C TYR A 109 -7.66 6.30 3.51
N ARG A 110 -8.69 6.94 4.09
CA ARG A 110 -8.76 7.14 5.55
C ARG A 110 -8.82 5.80 6.29
N LEU A 111 -8.05 5.68 7.37
CA LEU A 111 -7.99 4.48 8.19
C LEU A 111 -8.79 4.66 9.48
N ALA A 112 -9.51 3.62 9.88
CA ALA A 112 -10.23 3.54 11.14
C ALA A 112 -9.28 3.54 12.36
N PRO A 113 -9.80 3.77 13.58
CA PRO A 113 -11.15 4.27 13.86
C PRO A 113 -11.33 5.73 13.43
#